data_AF-A0A6J7A241-F1
#
_entry.id   AF-A0A6J7A241-F1
#
_cell.length_a   1.000
_cell.length_b   1.000
_cell.length_c   1.000
_cell.angle_alpha   90.00
_cell.angle_beta   90.00
_cell.angle_gamma   90.00
#
_symmetry.space_group_name_H-M   'P 1'
#
loop_
_entity.id
_entity.type
_entity.pdbx_description
1 polymer ?
#
loop_
_entity_poly.entity_id
_entity_poly.type
_entity_poly.pdbx_seq_one_letter_code
_entity_poly.pdbx_strand_id
1 'polypeptide(L)'
;MMAEKDSDKNPESMTIIAFSGDLDKLWPTVILSSTAAANGMDVTVFFTFWGLFPLVKDDVRITGHDAMTKMLAGMNAPGMKKAKLSKMEMGGMGHWMMRKVAKKNNLLPPEDLFVMCQDMGVNMWPCQMTMDLLGIKPEQMIDGLGEPAGAATALARMSKSQINLFI
;
A
#
# COMPACT_ATOMS: atom_id res chain seq x y z
N MET A 1 29.83 -18.36 -10.10
CA MET A 1 30.42 -17.17 -9.45
C MET A 1 29.39 -16.66 -8.46
N MET A 2 29.59 -16.95 -7.18
CA MET A 2 28.80 -16.35 -6.11
C MET A 2 29.29 -14.92 -5.95
N ALA A 3 28.40 -13.93 -6.11
CA ALA A 3 28.73 -12.53 -5.92
C ALA A 3 29.17 -12.31 -4.47
N GLU A 4 30.33 -11.67 -4.32
CA GLU A 4 30.90 -11.27 -3.04
C GLU A 4 29.91 -10.34 -2.32
N LYS A 5 29.58 -10.67 -1.07
CA LYS A 5 28.84 -9.77 -0.17
C LYS A 5 29.76 -8.62 0.19
N ASP A 6 29.56 -7.50 -0.49
CA ASP A 6 30.14 -6.19 -0.18
C ASP A 6 29.65 -5.76 1.22
N SER A 7 30.44 -6.03 2.26
CA SER A 7 30.04 -5.90 3.66
C SER A 7 30.13 -4.48 4.23
N ASP A 8 30.16 -3.46 3.36
CA ASP A 8 30.41 -2.05 3.76
C ASP A 8 29.52 -1.03 3.03
N LYS A 9 28.46 -1.47 2.35
CA LYS A 9 27.42 -0.59 1.82
C LYS A 9 26.22 -0.60 2.76
N ASN A 10 25.68 0.57 3.08
CA ASN A 10 24.35 0.68 3.67
C ASN A 10 23.39 -0.21 2.87
N PRO A 11 22.42 -0.90 3.53
CA PRO A 11 21.43 -1.69 2.82
C PRO A 11 20.83 -0.87 1.69
N GLU A 12 20.72 -1.46 0.49
CA GLU A 12 19.99 -0.81 -0.59
C GLU A 12 18.59 -0.47 -0.10
N SER A 13 18.05 0.67 -0.48
CA SER A 13 16.79 1.18 0.06
C SER A 13 15.85 1.57 -1.06
N MET A 14 14.57 1.30 -0.82
CA MET A 14 13.51 1.50 -1.78
C MET A 14 12.37 2.28 -1.15
N THR A 15 11.92 3.34 -1.83
CA THR A 15 10.72 4.06 -1.46
C THR A 15 9.66 3.93 -2.56
N ILE A 16 8.46 3.52 -2.17
CA ILE A 16 7.28 3.49 -3.05
C ILE A 16 6.28 4.53 -2.57
N ILE A 17 5.86 5.42 -3.45
CA ILE A 17 4.67 6.27 -3.25
C ILE A 17 3.47 5.50 -3.80
N ALA A 18 2.68 4.91 -2.89
CA ALA A 18 1.47 4.17 -3.21
C ALA A 18 0.28 5.14 -3.24
N PHE A 19 0.06 5.74 -4.41
CA PHE A 19 -1.06 6.64 -4.68
C PHE A 19 -2.34 5.88 -5.06
N SER A 20 -2.20 4.80 -5.83
CA SER A 20 -3.34 4.03 -6.31
C SER A 20 -3.85 3.04 -5.27
N GLY A 21 -5.18 2.94 -5.14
CA GLY A 21 -5.85 1.93 -4.31
C GLY A 21 -6.39 0.72 -5.09
N ASP A 22 -6.07 0.62 -6.37
CA ASP A 22 -6.59 -0.43 -7.26
C ASP A 22 -5.90 -1.78 -6.99
N LEU A 23 -6.67 -2.86 -7.02
CA LEU A 23 -6.22 -4.21 -6.69
C LEU A 23 -5.01 -4.67 -7.52
N ASP A 24 -5.04 -4.43 -8.83
CA ASP A 24 -3.97 -4.77 -9.78
C ASP A 24 -2.69 -3.92 -9.63
N LYS A 25 -2.76 -2.83 -8.86
CA LYS A 25 -1.59 -2.01 -8.47
C LYS A 25 -1.15 -2.26 -7.03
N LEU A 26 -2.05 -2.70 -6.16
CA LEU A 26 -1.72 -3.16 -4.82
C LEU A 26 -0.82 -4.38 -4.86
N TRP A 27 -1.12 -5.38 -5.70
CA TRP A 27 -0.24 -6.55 -5.89
C TRP A 27 1.21 -6.16 -6.16
N PRO A 28 1.55 -5.43 -7.25
CA PRO A 28 2.94 -5.07 -7.50
C PRO A 28 3.54 -4.21 -6.38
N THR A 29 2.76 -3.34 -5.72
CA THR A 29 3.24 -2.56 -4.57
C THR A 29 3.75 -3.47 -3.44
N VAL A 30 2.94 -4.42 -2.97
CA VAL A 30 3.32 -5.30 -1.84
C VAL A 30 4.25 -6.43 -2.28
N ILE A 31 4.20 -6.90 -3.53
CA ILE A 31 5.16 -7.87 -4.08
C ILE A 31 6.56 -7.27 -4.14
N LEU A 32 6.70 -6.06 -4.70
CA LEU A 32 8.00 -5.39 -4.76
C LEU A 32 8.52 -5.10 -3.35
N SER A 33 7.66 -4.62 -2.45
CA SER A 33 8.03 -4.30 -1.07
C SER A 33 8.52 -5.53 -0.30
N SER A 34 7.76 -6.62 -0.33
CA SER A 34 8.14 -7.89 0.32
C SER A 34 9.40 -8.48 -0.28
N THR A 35 9.54 -8.47 -1.61
CA THR A 35 10.73 -8.99 -2.29
C THR A 35 11.97 -8.18 -1.94
N ALA A 36 11.88 -6.86 -1.96
CA ALA A 36 12.98 -5.97 -1.58
C ALA A 36 13.39 -6.19 -0.12
N ALA A 37 12.43 -6.25 0.81
CA ALA A 37 12.69 -6.50 2.23
C ALA A 37 13.35 -7.88 2.45
N ALA A 38 12.87 -8.92 1.76
CA ALA A 38 13.46 -10.26 1.80
C ALA A 38 14.91 -10.30 1.27
N ASN A 39 15.29 -9.37 0.38
CA ASN A 39 16.67 -9.19 -0.10
C ASN A 39 17.50 -8.27 0.80
N GLY A 40 17.01 -7.93 2.00
CA GLY A 40 17.70 -7.10 2.98
C GLY A 40 17.65 -5.60 2.67
N MET A 41 16.77 -5.17 1.77
CA MET A 41 16.61 -3.75 1.49
C MET A 41 15.84 -3.04 2.62
N ASP A 42 16.18 -1.78 2.86
CA ASP A 42 15.41 -0.91 3.74
C ASP A 42 14.26 -0.27 2.95
N VAL A 43 13.03 -0.77 3.18
CA VAL A 43 11.86 -0.43 2.35
C VAL A 43 10.91 0.51 3.09
N THR A 44 10.42 1.51 2.37
CA THR A 44 9.34 2.38 2.81
C THR A 44 8.24 2.47 1.75
N VAL A 45 7.00 2.30 2.17
CA VAL A 45 5.81 2.51 1.33
C VAL A 45 5.00 3.64 1.94
N PHE A 46 4.89 4.75 1.22
CA PHE A 46 4.10 5.90 1.60
C PHE A 46 2.75 5.87 0.89
N PHE A 47 1.69 5.58 1.62
CA PHE A 47 0.33 5.47 1.10
C PHE A 47 -0.36 6.82 1.13
N THR A 48 -0.80 7.28 -0.04
CA THR A 48 -1.42 8.60 -0.22
C THR A 48 -2.64 8.50 -1.12
N PHE A 49 -3.52 9.50 -1.07
CA PHE A 49 -4.80 9.52 -1.80
C PHE A 49 -5.55 8.17 -1.75
N TRP A 50 -5.77 7.55 -2.91
CA TRP A 50 -6.57 6.34 -3.04
C TRP A 50 -5.89 5.14 -2.40
N GLY A 51 -4.55 5.15 -2.29
CA GLY A 51 -3.75 4.12 -1.66
C GLY A 51 -4.00 3.97 -0.15
N LEU A 52 -4.62 4.96 0.51
CA LEU A 52 -5.04 4.82 1.91
C LEU A 52 -6.29 3.94 2.09
N PHE A 53 -7.22 3.94 1.14
CA PHE A 53 -8.49 3.21 1.31
C PHE A 53 -8.32 1.69 1.51
N PRO A 54 -7.37 1.02 0.81
CA PRO A 54 -7.06 -0.39 1.10
C PRO A 54 -6.57 -0.65 2.51
N LEU A 55 -5.99 0.35 3.19
CA LEU A 55 -5.50 0.25 4.56
C LEU A 55 -6.56 0.57 5.61
N VAL A 56 -7.75 1.01 5.21
CA VAL A 56 -8.89 1.14 6.12
C VAL A 56 -9.46 -0.25 6.40
N LYS A 57 -9.79 -0.55 7.65
CA LYS A 57 -10.34 -1.84 8.08
C LYS A 57 -11.58 -2.23 7.28
N ASP A 58 -11.70 -3.51 6.94
CA ASP A 58 -12.77 -4.03 6.06
C ASP A 58 -14.20 -3.81 6.61
N ASP A 59 -14.36 -3.64 7.92
CA ASP A 59 -15.64 -3.45 8.61
C ASP A 59 -16.09 -1.98 8.68
N VAL A 60 -15.19 -1.04 8.42
CA VAL A 60 -15.51 0.38 8.31
C VAL A 60 -16.34 0.61 7.04
N ARG A 61 -17.55 1.17 7.19
CA ARG A 61 -18.46 1.42 6.06
C ARG A 61 -18.28 2.78 5.41
N ILE A 62 -18.06 3.82 6.21
CA ILE A 62 -18.01 5.22 5.77
C ILE A 62 -16.89 5.93 6.52
N THR A 63 -16.00 6.58 5.79
CA THR A 63 -15.03 7.58 6.31
C THR A 63 -15.52 8.99 5.97
N GLY A 64 -14.81 10.03 6.43
CA GLY A 64 -15.16 11.42 6.13
C GLY A 64 -15.80 12.16 7.31
N HIS A 65 -15.61 13.48 7.31
CA HIS A 65 -16.02 14.37 8.39
C HIS A 65 -17.24 15.26 8.02
N ASP A 66 -17.50 15.45 6.73
CA ASP A 66 -18.62 16.23 6.18
C ASP A 66 -19.40 15.43 5.12
N ALA A 67 -20.45 16.03 4.54
CA ALA A 67 -21.31 15.35 3.58
C ALA A 67 -20.58 14.97 2.27
N MET A 68 -19.70 15.85 1.77
CA MET A 68 -18.96 15.64 0.54
C MET A 68 -17.88 14.57 0.72
N THR A 69 -17.11 14.62 1.82
CA THR A 69 -16.09 13.60 2.10
C THR A 69 -16.71 12.22 2.35
N LYS A 70 -17.86 12.15 3.04
CA LYS A 70 -18.62 10.90 3.19
C LYS A 70 -19.16 10.36 1.88
N MET A 71 -19.65 11.24 1.00
CA MET A 71 -20.11 10.84 -0.35
C MET A 71 -18.95 10.27 -1.17
N LEU A 72 -17.79 10.95 -1.17
CA LEU A 72 -16.60 10.50 -1.87
C LEU A 72 -16.11 9.15 -1.34
N ALA A 73 -16.09 8.97 -0.02
CA ALA A 73 -15.77 7.68 0.61
C ALA A 73 -16.78 6.58 0.23
N GLY A 74 -18.07 6.90 0.13
CA GLY A 74 -19.09 5.95 -0.30
C GLY A 74 -18.92 5.45 -1.75
N MET A 75 -18.28 6.25 -2.62
CA MET A 75 -17.98 5.85 -4.00
C MET A 75 -16.80 4.87 -4.09
N ASN A 76 -15.90 4.89 -3.10
CA ASN A 76 -14.72 4.05 -3.02
C ASN A 76 -14.74 3.18 -1.75
N ALA A 77 -15.26 1.96 -1.86
CA ALA A 77 -15.40 1.06 -0.72
C ALA A 77 -14.03 0.79 -0.06
N PRO A 78 -13.87 1.09 1.25
CA PRO A 78 -12.61 0.85 1.96
C PRO A 78 -12.35 -0.65 2.17
N GLY A 79 -11.06 -0.96 2.34
CA GLY A 79 -10.54 -2.29 2.62
C GLY A 79 -9.90 -2.97 1.43
N MET A 80 -8.74 -3.61 1.67
CA MET A 80 -7.94 -4.27 0.64
C MET A 80 -8.71 -5.38 -0.10
N LYS A 81 -9.65 -6.05 0.57
CA LYS A 81 -10.51 -7.07 -0.04
C LYS A 81 -11.56 -6.49 -1.00
N LYS A 82 -11.89 -5.20 -0.87
CA LYS A 82 -12.87 -4.51 -1.71
C LYS A 82 -12.23 -3.65 -2.80
N ALA A 83 -10.91 -3.60 -2.85
CA ALA A 83 -10.17 -2.88 -3.88
C ALA A 83 -10.60 -3.35 -5.28
N LYS A 84 -10.94 -2.40 -6.14
CA LYS A 84 -11.38 -2.65 -7.53
C LYS A 84 -10.18 -2.73 -8.46
N LEU A 85 -10.34 -3.35 -9.63
CA LEU A 85 -9.33 -3.27 -10.69
C LEU A 85 -9.30 -1.87 -11.33
N SER A 86 -8.11 -1.43 -11.70
CA SER A 86 -7.89 -0.18 -12.46
C SER A 86 -8.45 -0.27 -13.88
N LYS A 87 -8.56 -1.49 -14.42
CA LYS A 87 -9.05 -1.77 -15.77
C LYS A 87 -9.95 -3.01 -15.76
N MET A 88 -10.98 -2.99 -16.62
CA MET A 88 -11.89 -4.13 -16.82
C MET A 88 -12.61 -4.60 -15.54
N GLU A 89 -12.93 -3.68 -14.61
CA GLU A 89 -13.59 -4.03 -13.35
C GLU A 89 -15.00 -4.63 -13.54
N MET A 90 -15.74 -4.16 -14.57
CA MET A 90 -17.04 -4.71 -14.99
C MET A 90 -18.02 -4.95 -13.82
N GLY A 91 -18.12 -3.98 -12.90
CA GLY A 91 -19.03 -4.04 -11.76
C GLY A 91 -18.67 -5.10 -10.70
N GLY A 92 -17.39 -5.50 -10.59
CA GLY A 92 -16.92 -6.50 -9.62
C GLY A 92 -16.56 -7.85 -10.25
N MET A 93 -17.01 -8.10 -11.49
CA MET A 93 -16.67 -9.34 -12.20
C MET A 93 -15.17 -9.42 -12.50
N GLY A 94 -14.54 -8.29 -12.84
CA GLY A 94 -13.10 -8.19 -13.07
C GLY A 94 -12.30 -8.56 -11.83
N HIS A 95 -12.54 -7.87 -10.71
CA HIS A 95 -11.98 -8.20 -9.40
C HIS A 95 -12.07 -9.68 -9.07
N TRP A 96 -13.26 -10.27 -9.19
CA TRP A 96 -13.50 -11.68 -8.88
C TRP A 96 -12.67 -12.61 -9.78
N MET A 97 -12.68 -12.37 -11.10
CA MET A 97 -11.90 -13.16 -12.06
C MET A 97 -10.40 -13.04 -11.77
N MET A 98 -9.90 -11.84 -11.50
CA MET A 98 -8.49 -11.61 -11.21
C MET A 98 -8.06 -12.36 -9.94
N ARG A 99 -8.83 -12.29 -8.84
CA ARG A 99 -8.54 -13.05 -7.62
C ARG A 99 -8.58 -14.57 -7.86
N LYS A 100 -9.47 -15.07 -8.72
CA LYS A 100 -9.50 -16.49 -9.12
C LYS A 100 -8.26 -16.88 -9.91
N VAL A 101 -7.84 -16.07 -10.88
CA VAL A 101 -6.62 -16.30 -11.67
C VAL A 101 -5.38 -16.25 -10.78
N ALA A 102 -5.27 -15.26 -9.89
CA ALA A 102 -4.18 -15.14 -8.93
C ALA A 102 -4.07 -16.40 -8.06
N LYS A 103 -5.18 -16.81 -7.44
CA LYS A 103 -5.24 -18.02 -6.60
C LYS A 103 -4.87 -19.29 -7.37
N LYS A 104 -5.32 -19.43 -8.62
CA LYS A 104 -4.99 -20.59 -9.47
C LYS A 104 -3.50 -20.67 -9.77
N ASN A 105 -2.81 -19.53 -9.84
CA ASN A 105 -1.38 -19.44 -10.09
C ASN A 105 -0.55 -19.29 -8.81
N ASN A 106 -1.11 -19.63 -7.64
CA ASN A 106 -0.44 -19.56 -6.34
C ASN A 106 0.08 -18.17 -5.98
N LEU A 107 -0.52 -17.11 -6.53
CA LEU A 107 -0.20 -15.75 -6.11
C LEU A 107 -0.99 -15.45 -4.82
N LEU A 108 -0.25 -15.06 -3.79
CA LEU A 108 -0.84 -14.61 -2.53
C LEU A 108 -1.70 -13.36 -2.76
N PRO A 109 -2.83 -13.24 -2.06
CA PRO A 109 -3.63 -12.03 -2.14
C PRO A 109 -2.90 -10.84 -1.49
N PRO A 110 -3.23 -9.59 -1.87
CA PRO A 110 -2.51 -8.42 -1.36
C PRO A 110 -2.54 -8.30 0.16
N GLU A 111 -3.64 -8.72 0.80
CA GLU A 111 -3.78 -8.72 2.25
C GLU A 111 -2.72 -9.57 2.97
N ASP A 112 -2.41 -10.76 2.45
CA ASP A 112 -1.41 -11.65 3.05
C ASP A 112 0.01 -11.13 2.78
N LEU A 113 0.26 -10.60 1.59
CA LEU A 113 1.54 -9.98 1.22
C LEU A 113 1.81 -8.71 2.04
N PHE A 114 0.76 -7.95 2.37
CA PHE A 114 0.86 -6.77 3.22
C PHE A 114 1.32 -7.15 4.65
N VAL A 115 0.70 -8.18 5.25
CA VAL A 115 1.12 -8.70 6.55
C VAL A 115 2.58 -9.17 6.50
N MET A 116 2.97 -9.89 5.45
CA MET A 116 4.37 -10.29 5.25
C MET A 116 5.33 -9.08 5.21
N CYS A 117 4.93 -7.99 4.55
CA CYS A 117 5.74 -6.77 4.55
C CYS A 117 5.87 -6.19 5.96
N GLN A 118 4.83 -6.19 6.77
CA GLN A 118 4.88 -5.75 8.17
C GLN A 118 5.83 -6.63 8.99
N ASP A 119 5.71 -7.95 8.86
CA ASP A 119 6.57 -8.92 9.56
C ASP A 119 8.05 -8.76 9.19
N MET A 120 8.33 -8.34 7.95
CA MET A 120 9.67 -8.04 7.45
C MET A 120 10.17 -6.63 7.80
N GLY A 121 9.39 -5.83 8.53
CA GLY A 121 9.79 -4.48 8.95
C GLY A 121 9.72 -3.42 7.85
N VAL A 122 8.92 -3.63 6.80
CA VAL A 122 8.65 -2.59 5.79
C VAL A 122 7.93 -1.43 6.47
N ASN A 123 8.45 -0.22 6.29
CA ASN A 123 7.85 0.99 6.85
C ASN A 123 6.61 1.38 6.04
N MET A 124 5.41 1.13 6.58
CA MET A 124 4.14 1.46 5.94
C MET A 124 3.61 2.80 6.47
N TRP A 125 3.85 3.90 5.78
CA TRP A 125 3.48 5.25 6.24
C TRP A 125 2.17 5.72 5.61
N PRO A 126 1.13 6.00 6.40
CA PRO A 126 -0.06 6.68 5.91
C PRO A 126 0.20 8.18 5.77
N CYS A 127 -0.26 8.79 4.67
CA CYS A 127 -0.14 10.22 4.43
C CYS A 127 -1.09 11.02 5.34
N GLN A 128 -0.53 11.76 6.30
CA GLN A 128 -1.30 12.58 7.26
C GLN A 128 -2.24 13.56 6.54
N MET A 129 -1.75 14.29 5.53
CA MET A 129 -2.56 15.27 4.80
C MET A 129 -3.75 14.61 4.08
N THR A 130 -3.57 13.40 3.54
CA THR A 130 -4.67 12.69 2.89
C THR A 130 -5.67 12.18 3.92
N MET A 131 -5.21 11.68 5.07
CA MET A 131 -6.10 11.30 6.17
C MET A 131 -6.97 12.47 6.60
N ASP A 132 -6.38 13.65 6.79
CA ASP A 132 -7.11 14.87 7.17
C ASP A 132 -8.09 15.29 6.07
N LEU A 133 -7.63 15.34 4.82
CA LEU A 133 -8.43 15.72 3.66
C LEU A 133 -9.68 14.83 3.48
N LEU A 134 -9.53 13.52 3.68
CA LEU A 134 -10.60 12.55 3.47
C LEU A 134 -11.33 12.15 4.76
N GLY A 135 -10.96 12.74 5.90
CA GLY A 135 -11.52 12.42 7.21
C GLY A 135 -11.36 10.95 7.60
N ILE A 136 -10.19 10.36 7.34
CA ILE A 136 -9.83 9.00 7.76
C ILE A 136 -9.12 9.09 9.10
N LYS A 137 -9.64 8.39 10.12
CA LYS A 137 -9.06 8.40 11.47
C LYS A 137 -8.09 7.23 11.67
N PRO A 138 -7.04 7.38 12.49
CA PRO A 138 -6.10 6.30 12.78
C PRO A 138 -6.77 5.01 13.27
N GLU A 139 -7.82 5.10 14.09
CA GLU A 139 -8.49 3.92 14.65
C GLU A 139 -9.24 3.08 13.59
N GLN A 140 -9.55 3.71 12.45
CA GLN A 140 -10.21 3.06 11.30
C GLN A 140 -9.22 2.29 10.42
N MET A 141 -7.91 2.52 10.60
CA MET A 141 -6.87 1.89 9.81
C MET A 141 -6.50 0.52 10.37
N ILE A 142 -5.98 -0.35 9.52
CA ILE A 142 -5.40 -1.63 9.92
C ILE A 142 -4.22 -1.40 10.87
N ASP A 143 -3.98 -2.38 11.75
CA ASP A 143 -2.95 -2.27 12.77
C ASP A 143 -1.55 -2.49 12.16
N GLY A 144 -0.51 -2.05 12.88
CA GLY A 144 0.89 -2.21 12.46
C GLY A 144 1.34 -1.28 11.31
N LEU A 145 0.57 -0.22 11.03
CA LEU A 145 1.06 0.89 10.22
C LEU A 145 2.10 1.71 11.02
N GLY A 146 3.04 2.32 10.30
CA GLY A 146 3.92 3.32 10.89
C GLY A 146 3.18 4.63 11.18
N GLU A 147 3.86 5.52 11.89
CA GLU A 147 3.30 6.84 12.21
C GLU A 147 2.91 7.62 10.95
N PRO A 148 1.76 8.33 10.96
CA PRO A 148 1.37 9.20 9.87
C PRO A 148 2.47 10.20 9.50
N ALA A 149 2.76 10.29 8.21
CA ALA A 149 3.86 11.10 7.68
C ALA A 149 3.38 12.13 6.66
N GLY A 150 4.11 13.23 6.55
CA GLY A 150 3.88 14.26 5.53
C GLY A 150 4.73 14.08 4.28
N ALA A 151 4.42 14.85 3.24
CA ALA A 151 5.17 14.83 1.98
C ALA A 151 6.66 15.17 2.16
N ALA A 152 7.01 16.05 3.11
CA ALA A 152 8.40 16.38 3.42
C ALA A 152 9.18 15.16 3.93
N THR A 153 8.58 14.35 4.80
CA THR A 153 9.17 13.10 5.31
C THR A 153 9.33 12.08 4.20
N ALA A 154 8.31 11.93 3.34
CA ALA A 154 8.39 11.05 2.17
C ALA A 154 9.53 11.48 1.22
N LEU A 155 9.64 12.77 0.89
CA LEU A 155 10.72 13.29 0.03
C LEU A 155 12.11 13.11 0.65
N ALA A 156 12.26 13.36 1.95
CA ALA A 156 13.52 13.17 2.65
C ALA A 156 13.95 11.69 2.71
N ARG A 157 12.99 10.77 2.66
CA ARG A 157 13.23 9.33 2.55
C ARG A 157 13.60 8.94 1.12
N MET A 158 12.84 9.41 0.13
CA MET A 158 13.10 9.18 -1.29
C MET A 158 14.47 9.66 -1.74
N SER A 159 14.93 10.82 -1.23
CA SER A 159 16.25 11.37 -1.57
C SER A 159 17.43 10.50 -1.12
N LYS A 160 17.19 9.58 -0.18
CA LYS A 160 18.16 8.61 0.32
C LYS A 160 17.98 7.23 -0.32
N SER A 161 16.86 6.99 -1.01
CA SER A 161 16.56 5.73 -1.66
C SER A 161 17.20 5.61 -3.04
N GLN A 162 17.77 4.45 -3.31
CA GLN A 162 18.35 4.09 -4.60
C GLN A 162 17.24 3.76 -5.61
N ILE A 163 16.13 3.20 -5.14
CA ILE A 163 14.95 2.91 -5.96
C ILE A 163 13.77 3.74 -5.47
N ASN A 164 13.19 4.52 -6.37
CA ASN A 164 12.00 5.33 -6.11
C ASN A 164 10.92 5.00 -7.15
N LEU A 165 9.73 4.64 -6.69
CA LEU A 165 8.58 4.31 -7.54
C LEU A 165 7.35 5.12 -7.13
N PHE A 166 6.47 5.40 -8.09
CA PHE A 166 5.15 5.97 -7.87
C PHE A 166 4.11 5.05 -8.52
N ILE A 167 3.19 4.50 -7.74
CA ILE A 167 2.25 3.44 -8.15
C ILE A 167 0.81 3.85 -7.84
#